data_AF-A0A643IPY3-F1
#
_entry.id   AF-A0A643IPY3-F1
#
_cell.length_a   1.000
_cell.length_b   1.000
_cell.length_c   1.000
_cell.angle_alpha   90.00
_cell.angle_beta   90.00
_cell.angle_gamma   90.00
#
_symmetry.space_group_name_H-M   'P 1'
#
loop_
_entity.id
_entity.type
_entity.pdbx_description
1 polymer ?
#
loop_
_entity_poly.entity_id
_entity_poly.type
_entity_poly.pdbx_seq_one_letter_code
_entity_poly.pdbx_strand_id
1 'polypeptide(L)'
;LLLASFQTLLHRYSGQPEIRVGVPIANRTRVETERLIGFFVNTQVLKADFDLETRFDALLQQVKRTALEAQAHQDLPFEQLVEALQPQRSLSHSPLFQVMYNHQNAGQGKALELPGLRVEALERASATAQFDLTLDTYESGDALSASLIYATSLFERSTVERLAAHWRNLLEAICQDASQRVGELPMLAEAEYVELVRGCESAPCAEPACLHPLVEAQAARTPEATAVVHGEIELSYRELNRRANVLAHRLRAEGVGPDVPVGIAMQRSPELVVALLAVLKAGGAYVPMDPGYPAERLAFLAEDSGIGLLLTQTFLQDELPFNAQLTNLCLDDPSLFQNVPAQWDGNPEQRACPEHLAYVIYTSGSTGRPKGVGITHGALVNHMRWMQERFQLAAHERVLQRTSSSFDASVWEFWLPLMSGARLHLAPAELGTSLESLWGLVEAQRINVLQMP
;
A
#
# COMPACT_ATOMS: atom_id res chain seq x y z
N LEU A 1 -35.85 -8.26 7.29
CA LEU A 1 -34.63 -8.94 7.82
C LEU A 1 -33.69 -9.30 6.69
N LEU A 2 -34.07 -10.24 5.81
CA LEU A 2 -33.24 -10.74 4.71
C LEU A 2 -32.69 -9.61 3.80
N LEU A 3 -33.54 -8.71 3.30
CA LEU A 3 -33.09 -7.57 2.50
C LEU A 3 -32.06 -6.68 3.24
N ALA A 4 -32.33 -6.33 4.50
CA ALA A 4 -31.42 -5.49 5.30
C ALA A 4 -30.06 -6.18 5.54
N SER A 5 -30.07 -7.50 5.80
CA SER A 5 -28.84 -8.30 5.95
C SER A 5 -28.06 -8.41 4.64
N PHE A 6 -28.75 -8.46 3.50
CA PHE A 6 -28.10 -8.50 2.19
C PHE A 6 -27.53 -7.13 1.79
N GLN A 7 -28.26 -6.04 2.06
CA GLN A 7 -27.72 -4.68 1.91
C GLN A 7 -26.51 -4.45 2.82
N THR A 8 -26.51 -5.01 4.03
CA THR A 8 -25.35 -5.02 4.94
C THR A 8 -24.14 -5.73 4.31
N LEU A 9 -24.33 -6.92 3.74
CA LEU A 9 -23.27 -7.64 3.03
C LEU A 9 -22.68 -6.78 1.90
N LEU A 10 -23.54 -6.19 1.05
CA LEU A 10 -23.11 -5.35 -0.07
C LEU A 10 -22.36 -4.10 0.40
N HIS A 11 -22.81 -3.46 1.49
CA HIS A 11 -22.11 -2.35 2.13
C HIS A 11 -20.70 -2.76 2.58
N ARG A 12 -20.57 -3.88 3.29
CA ARG A 12 -19.29 -4.37 3.81
C ARG A 12 -18.29 -4.75 2.71
N TYR A 13 -18.77 -5.18 1.55
CA TYR A 13 -17.91 -5.50 0.39
C TYR A 13 -17.53 -4.28 -0.46
N SER A 14 -18.47 -3.35 -0.64
CA SER A 14 -18.27 -2.20 -1.53
C SER A 14 -17.69 -0.97 -0.83
N GLY A 15 -17.81 -0.89 0.49
CA GLY A 15 -17.49 0.31 1.27
C GLY A 15 -18.43 1.49 0.98
N GLN A 16 -19.50 1.30 0.20
CA GLN A 16 -20.40 2.39 -0.18
C GLN A 16 -21.37 2.72 0.95
N PRO A 17 -21.54 4.01 1.30
CA PRO A 17 -22.45 4.42 2.37
C PRO A 17 -23.93 4.34 1.95
N GLU A 18 -24.21 4.14 0.67
CA GLU A 18 -25.56 4.05 0.13
C GLU A 18 -25.68 2.81 -0.76
N ILE A 19 -26.60 1.91 -0.44
CA ILE A 19 -26.84 0.68 -1.19
C ILE A 19 -28.25 0.66 -1.76
N ARG A 20 -28.36 0.43 -3.07
CA ARG A 20 -29.64 0.32 -3.79
C ARG A 20 -29.79 -1.09 -4.33
N VAL A 21 -30.92 -1.72 -4.04
CA VAL A 21 -31.26 -3.08 -4.50
C VAL A 21 -32.60 -3.04 -5.20
N GLY A 22 -32.68 -3.65 -6.38
CA GLY A 22 -33.95 -3.88 -7.06
C GLY A 22 -34.75 -4.96 -6.34
N VAL A 23 -36.05 -4.74 -6.17
CA VAL A 23 -36.97 -5.71 -5.58
C VAL A 23 -38.23 -5.83 -6.45
N PRO A 24 -38.51 -7.01 -7.03
CA PRO A 24 -39.68 -7.20 -7.87
C PRO A 24 -40.94 -7.30 -7.00
N ILE A 25 -42.04 -6.77 -7.53
CA ILE A 25 -43.37 -6.84 -6.93
C ILE A 25 -44.37 -7.39 -7.94
N ALA A 26 -45.33 -8.21 -7.49
CA ALA A 26 -46.30 -8.83 -8.39
C ALA A 26 -47.24 -7.82 -9.08
N ASN A 27 -47.46 -6.65 -8.45
CA ASN A 27 -48.34 -5.57 -8.91
C ASN A 27 -49.77 -6.03 -9.29
N ARG A 28 -50.28 -7.08 -8.64
CA ARG A 28 -51.67 -7.58 -8.78
C ARG A 28 -52.53 -7.06 -7.62
N THR A 29 -52.69 -5.74 -7.54
CA THR A 29 -53.38 -5.07 -6.42
C THR A 29 -54.91 -5.13 -6.52
N ARG A 30 -55.44 -5.54 -7.68
CA ARG A 30 -56.87 -5.64 -7.98
C ARG A 30 -57.30 -7.10 -8.14
N VAL A 31 -58.40 -7.48 -7.50
CA VAL A 31 -58.93 -8.85 -7.52
C VAL A 31 -59.18 -9.34 -8.96
N GLU A 32 -59.60 -8.44 -9.84
CA GLU A 32 -59.86 -8.71 -11.26
C GLU A 32 -58.60 -9.15 -12.01
N THR A 33 -57.41 -8.76 -11.54
CA THR A 33 -56.12 -9.09 -12.18
C THR A 33 -55.49 -10.38 -11.66
N GLU A 34 -55.98 -10.93 -10.55
CA GLU A 34 -55.40 -12.13 -9.92
C GLU A 34 -55.41 -13.35 -10.85
N ARG A 35 -56.49 -13.52 -11.63
CA ARG A 35 -56.68 -14.68 -12.52
C ARG A 35 -56.26 -14.42 -13.96
N LEU A 36 -55.76 -13.21 -14.27
CA LEU A 36 -55.34 -12.87 -15.62
C LEU A 36 -53.95 -13.43 -15.93
N ILE A 37 -53.79 -13.86 -17.17
CA ILE A 37 -52.51 -14.22 -17.76
C ILE A 37 -51.94 -12.95 -18.40
N GLY A 38 -50.78 -12.50 -17.92
CA GLY A 38 -50.13 -11.29 -18.39
C GLY A 38 -48.90 -10.93 -17.52
N PHE A 39 -48.08 -10.00 -18.03
CA PHE A 39 -46.91 -9.49 -17.30
C PHE A 39 -47.31 -8.27 -16.48
N PHE A 40 -47.38 -8.46 -15.16
CA PHE A 40 -47.75 -7.40 -14.21
C PHE A 40 -46.57 -6.98 -13.33
N VAL A 41 -45.48 -7.74 -13.31
CA VAL A 41 -44.35 -7.50 -12.40
C VAL A 41 -43.80 -6.10 -12.62
N ASN A 42 -43.68 -5.34 -11.52
CA ASN A 42 -42.98 -4.06 -11.47
C ASN A 42 -41.75 -4.19 -10.57
N THR A 43 -40.78 -3.28 -10.67
CA THR A 43 -39.56 -3.31 -9.85
C THR A 43 -39.44 -2.04 -9.03
N GLN A 44 -39.26 -2.19 -7.72
CA GLN A 44 -38.95 -1.10 -6.81
C GLN A 44 -37.45 -1.04 -6.54
N VAL A 45 -36.90 0.17 -6.40
CA VAL A 45 -35.50 0.37 -6.00
C VAL A 45 -35.47 0.71 -4.52
N LEU A 46 -35.05 -0.24 -3.69
CA LEU A 46 -34.99 -0.06 -2.25
C LEU A 46 -33.58 0.35 -1.82
N LYS A 47 -33.51 1.54 -1.23
CA LYS A 47 -32.28 2.19 -0.76
C LYS A 47 -32.09 1.94 0.73
N ALA A 48 -30.85 1.69 1.13
CA ALA A 48 -30.40 1.71 2.52
C ALA A 48 -29.19 2.66 2.65
N ASP A 49 -29.16 3.42 3.74
CA ASP A 49 -28.07 4.33 4.09
C ASP A 49 -27.28 3.75 5.27
N PHE A 50 -25.96 3.94 5.23
CA PHE A 50 -25.00 3.46 6.20
C PHE A 50 -24.06 4.58 6.62
N ASP A 51 -23.82 4.66 7.93
CA ASP A 51 -22.71 5.39 8.53
C ASP A 51 -21.88 4.46 9.44
N LEU A 52 -20.79 4.97 10.02
CA LEU A 52 -19.89 4.20 10.87
C LEU A 52 -20.57 3.65 12.15
N GLU A 53 -21.66 4.27 12.57
CA GLU A 53 -22.33 4.00 13.84
C GLU A 53 -23.64 3.21 13.66
N THR A 54 -24.00 2.88 12.41
CA THR A 54 -25.28 2.27 12.07
C THR A 54 -25.43 0.91 12.73
N ARG A 55 -26.43 0.79 13.61
CA ARG A 55 -26.82 -0.46 14.26
C ARG A 55 -27.78 -1.24 13.36
N PHE A 56 -27.72 -2.58 13.43
CA PHE A 56 -28.52 -3.41 12.53
C PHE A 56 -30.04 -3.29 12.80
N ASP A 57 -30.46 -3.17 14.06
CA ASP A 57 -31.85 -2.93 14.44
C ASP A 57 -32.40 -1.60 13.86
N ALA A 58 -31.61 -0.54 13.89
CA ALA A 58 -31.94 0.75 13.28
C ALA A 58 -32.04 0.63 11.75
N LEU A 59 -31.07 -0.03 11.11
CA LEU A 59 -31.10 -0.33 9.69
C LEU A 59 -32.35 -1.12 9.30
N LEU A 60 -32.71 -2.14 10.10
CA LEU A 60 -33.90 -2.94 9.85
C LEU A 60 -35.18 -2.10 9.89
N GLN A 61 -35.29 -1.15 10.82
CA GLN A 61 -36.42 -0.22 10.85
C GLN A 61 -36.41 0.75 9.66
N GLN A 62 -35.24 1.25 9.25
CA GLN A 62 -35.10 2.09 8.07
C GLN A 62 -35.57 1.35 6.81
N VAL A 63 -35.04 0.14 6.57
CA VAL A 63 -35.40 -0.69 5.41
C VAL A 63 -36.89 -1.03 5.42
N LYS A 64 -37.45 -1.34 6.61
CA LYS A 64 -38.90 -1.57 6.76
C LYS A 64 -39.72 -0.35 6.38
N ARG A 65 -39.34 0.84 6.86
CA ARG A 65 -40.02 2.10 6.52
C ARG A 65 -39.94 2.37 5.02
N THR A 66 -38.75 2.29 4.43
CA THR A 66 -38.54 2.51 2.98
C THR A 66 -39.33 1.52 2.13
N ALA A 67 -39.40 0.25 2.51
CA ALA A 67 -40.20 -0.75 1.80
C ALA A 67 -41.71 -0.45 1.87
N LEU A 68 -42.24 -0.03 3.04
CA LEU A 68 -43.64 0.34 3.18
C LEU A 68 -43.99 1.61 2.38
N GLU A 69 -43.12 2.61 2.40
CA GLU A 69 -43.26 3.84 1.61
C GLU A 69 -43.23 3.52 0.11
N ALA A 70 -42.29 2.69 -0.35
CA ALA A 70 -42.24 2.24 -1.74
C ALA A 70 -43.51 1.48 -2.16
N GLN A 71 -44.04 0.64 -1.28
CA GLN A 71 -45.30 -0.10 -1.53
C GLN A 71 -46.51 0.83 -1.71
N ALA A 72 -46.54 1.98 -1.03
CA ALA A 72 -47.59 2.98 -1.21
C ALA A 72 -47.56 3.64 -2.59
N HIS A 73 -46.43 3.55 -3.30
CA HIS A 73 -46.20 4.10 -4.64
C HIS A 73 -45.94 3.01 -5.70
N GLN A 74 -46.37 1.78 -5.43
CA GLN A 74 -46.08 0.60 -6.27
C GLN A 74 -46.61 0.68 -7.72
N ASP A 75 -47.58 1.57 -7.97
CA ASP A 75 -48.19 1.78 -9.29
C ASP A 75 -47.27 2.52 -10.27
N LEU A 76 -46.20 3.16 -9.79
CA LEU A 76 -45.23 3.87 -10.64
C LEU A 76 -44.35 2.86 -11.41
N PRO A 77 -44.40 2.80 -12.76
CA PRO A 77 -43.56 1.88 -13.52
C PRO A 77 -42.08 2.23 -13.40
N PHE A 78 -41.22 1.19 -13.31
CA PHE A 78 -39.77 1.36 -13.23
C PHE A 78 -39.20 2.20 -14.38
N GLU A 79 -39.68 1.98 -15.61
CA GLU A 79 -39.21 2.70 -16.80
C GLU A 79 -39.51 4.20 -16.71
N GLN A 80 -40.66 4.59 -16.15
CA GLN A 80 -41.01 5.99 -15.93
C GLN A 80 -40.12 6.62 -14.85
N LEU A 81 -39.74 5.87 -13.82
CA LEU A 81 -38.79 6.34 -12.81
C LEU A 81 -37.41 6.61 -13.42
N VAL A 82 -36.92 5.70 -14.28
CA VAL A 82 -35.65 5.89 -14.99
C VAL A 82 -35.72 7.09 -15.93
N GLU A 83 -36.84 7.26 -16.65
CA GLU A 83 -37.05 8.41 -17.53
C GLU A 83 -37.08 9.74 -16.76
N ALA A 84 -37.71 9.77 -15.59
CA ALA A 84 -37.80 10.96 -14.75
C ALA A 84 -36.45 11.34 -14.11
N LEU A 85 -35.68 10.35 -13.63
CA LEU A 85 -34.39 10.58 -12.97
C LEU A 85 -33.23 10.84 -13.95
N GLN A 86 -33.39 10.44 -15.22
CA GLN A 86 -32.38 10.58 -16.27
C GLN A 86 -30.94 10.23 -15.84
N PRO A 87 -30.70 9.04 -15.23
CA PRO A 87 -29.35 8.66 -14.85
C PRO A 87 -28.46 8.53 -16.09
N GLN A 88 -27.14 8.66 -15.90
CA GLN A 88 -26.17 8.44 -16.97
C GLN A 88 -26.39 7.04 -17.57
N ARG A 89 -26.69 6.99 -18.88
CA ARG A 89 -26.98 5.73 -19.56
C ARG A 89 -25.71 4.95 -19.79
N SER A 90 -25.77 3.66 -19.51
CA SER A 90 -24.71 2.69 -19.76
C SER A 90 -25.30 1.48 -20.47
N LEU A 91 -24.55 0.93 -21.44
CA LEU A 91 -24.87 -0.36 -22.05
C LEU A 91 -24.32 -1.54 -21.23
N SER A 92 -23.50 -1.24 -20.21
CA SER A 92 -22.77 -2.26 -19.44
C SER A 92 -23.46 -2.64 -18.13
N HIS A 93 -24.42 -1.86 -17.66
CA HIS A 93 -25.12 -2.12 -16.40
C HIS A 93 -26.52 -1.50 -16.38
N SER A 94 -27.40 -2.09 -15.55
CA SER A 94 -28.76 -1.58 -15.32
C SER A 94 -28.72 -0.21 -14.63
N PRO A 95 -29.59 0.75 -15.01
CA PRO A 95 -29.73 2.02 -14.33
C PRO A 95 -30.28 1.84 -12.90
N LEU A 96 -29.91 2.73 -11.99
CA LEU A 96 -30.38 2.83 -10.59
C LEU A 96 -29.97 1.70 -9.63
N PHE A 97 -29.83 0.45 -10.10
CA PHE A 97 -29.32 -0.68 -9.32
C PHE A 97 -28.72 -1.76 -10.24
N GLN A 98 -27.78 -2.53 -9.70
CA GLN A 98 -27.13 -3.66 -10.39
C GLN A 98 -27.33 -4.99 -9.67
N VAL A 99 -27.85 -4.94 -8.44
CA VAL A 99 -28.12 -6.12 -7.62
C VAL A 99 -29.62 -6.23 -7.37
N MET A 100 -30.17 -7.43 -7.56
CA MET A 100 -31.58 -7.74 -7.35
C MET A 100 -31.76 -8.62 -6.11
N TYR A 101 -32.82 -8.37 -5.34
CA TYR A 101 -33.26 -9.23 -4.25
C TYR A 101 -34.72 -9.64 -4.48
N ASN A 102 -34.98 -10.93 -4.43
CA ASN A 102 -36.31 -11.50 -4.63
C ASN A 102 -36.64 -12.49 -3.50
N HIS A 103 -37.90 -12.48 -3.07
CA HIS A 103 -38.39 -13.33 -1.99
C HIS A 103 -39.69 -13.99 -2.42
N GLN A 104 -39.70 -15.32 -2.40
CA GLN A 104 -40.81 -16.14 -2.88
C GLN A 104 -41.34 -17.03 -1.76
N ASN A 105 -42.65 -16.97 -1.51
CA ASN A 105 -43.33 -17.95 -0.65
C ASN A 105 -43.61 -19.22 -1.43
N ALA A 106 -43.24 -20.39 -0.90
CA ALA A 106 -43.32 -21.70 -1.58
C ALA A 106 -44.75 -22.21 -1.90
N GLY A 107 -45.77 -21.37 -1.81
CA GLY A 107 -47.14 -21.71 -2.22
C GLY A 107 -47.30 -22.04 -3.72
N GLN A 108 -46.28 -21.76 -4.56
CA GLN A 108 -46.34 -21.93 -6.01
C GLN A 108 -45.76 -23.26 -6.53
N GLY A 109 -45.23 -24.12 -5.66
CA GLY A 109 -44.50 -25.35 -6.05
C GLY A 109 -45.20 -26.67 -5.73
N LYS A 110 -46.49 -26.69 -5.36
CA LYS A 110 -47.18 -27.99 -5.16
C LYS A 110 -47.18 -28.75 -6.49
N ALA A 111 -46.66 -29.98 -6.47
CA ALA A 111 -46.80 -30.92 -7.56
C ALA A 111 -48.27 -30.96 -8.00
N LEU A 112 -48.52 -30.71 -9.27
CA LEU A 112 -49.87 -30.75 -9.82
C LEU A 112 -50.32 -32.21 -9.77
N GLU A 113 -51.14 -32.57 -8.79
CA GLU A 113 -51.73 -33.91 -8.72
C GLU A 113 -52.85 -34.01 -9.76
N LEU A 114 -52.56 -34.67 -10.87
CA LEU A 114 -53.53 -34.98 -11.91
C LEU A 114 -53.95 -36.44 -11.78
N PRO A 115 -55.23 -36.80 -12.00
CA PRO A 115 -55.67 -38.19 -11.93
C PRO A 115 -54.83 -39.10 -12.84
N GLY A 116 -54.12 -40.07 -12.23
CA GLY A 116 -53.29 -41.04 -12.94
C GLY A 116 -51.91 -40.54 -13.41
N LEU A 117 -51.50 -39.32 -13.03
CA LEU A 117 -50.23 -38.72 -13.44
C LEU A 117 -49.50 -38.09 -12.25
N ARG A 118 -48.20 -38.38 -12.12
CA ARG A 118 -47.29 -37.71 -11.18
C ARG A 118 -46.51 -36.66 -11.96
N VAL A 119 -46.70 -35.39 -11.61
CA VAL A 119 -45.98 -34.25 -12.21
C VAL A 119 -44.84 -33.85 -11.29
N GLU A 120 -43.62 -33.90 -11.79
CA GLU A 120 -42.43 -33.42 -11.10
C GLU A 120 -41.84 -32.24 -11.86
N ALA A 121 -41.40 -31.21 -11.13
CA ALA A 121 -40.68 -30.11 -11.74
C ALA A 121 -39.27 -30.59 -12.12
N LEU A 122 -38.92 -30.46 -13.40
CA LEU A 122 -37.55 -30.69 -13.85
C LEU A 122 -36.77 -29.37 -13.69
N GLU A 123 -35.87 -29.31 -12.72
CA GLU A 123 -35.02 -28.15 -12.53
C GLU A 123 -34.09 -27.97 -13.74
N ARG A 124 -34.26 -26.86 -14.45
CA ARG A 124 -33.41 -26.52 -15.60
C ARG A 124 -32.21 -25.73 -15.09
N ALA A 125 -31.01 -26.28 -15.26
CA ALA A 125 -29.75 -25.70 -14.74
C ALA A 125 -29.29 -24.38 -15.41
N SER A 126 -30.11 -23.75 -16.25
CA SER A 126 -29.74 -22.55 -17.00
C SER A 126 -30.49 -21.33 -16.45
N ALA A 127 -29.92 -20.68 -15.45
CA ALA A 127 -30.33 -19.35 -15.06
C ALA A 127 -29.50 -18.32 -15.83
N THR A 128 -30.12 -17.59 -16.77
CA THR A 128 -29.47 -16.42 -17.38
C THR A 128 -29.43 -15.30 -16.35
N ALA A 129 -28.24 -14.79 -16.04
CA ALA A 129 -28.08 -13.62 -15.19
C ALA A 129 -28.59 -12.36 -15.93
N GLN A 130 -29.64 -11.73 -15.39
CA GLN A 130 -30.21 -10.48 -15.92
C GLN A 130 -29.60 -9.24 -15.27
N PHE A 131 -28.97 -9.42 -14.12
CA PHE A 131 -28.29 -8.41 -13.30
C PHE A 131 -26.92 -8.96 -12.91
N ASP A 132 -26.05 -8.09 -12.38
CA ASP A 132 -24.70 -8.50 -11.95
C ASP A 132 -24.79 -9.61 -10.89
N LEU A 133 -25.71 -9.44 -9.92
CA LEU A 133 -26.01 -10.39 -8.87
C LEU A 133 -27.50 -10.37 -8.53
N THR A 134 -28.12 -11.54 -8.40
CA THR A 134 -29.49 -11.71 -7.91
C THR A 134 -29.49 -12.68 -6.75
N LEU A 135 -30.08 -12.27 -5.62
CA LEU A 135 -30.37 -13.14 -4.49
C LEU A 135 -31.87 -13.49 -4.49
N ASP A 136 -32.19 -14.75 -4.79
CA ASP A 136 -33.52 -15.30 -4.57
C ASP A 136 -33.57 -16.01 -3.21
N THR A 137 -34.63 -15.79 -2.45
CA THR A 137 -34.88 -16.48 -1.18
C THR A 137 -36.25 -17.15 -1.21
N TYR A 138 -36.34 -18.34 -0.62
CA TYR A 138 -37.55 -19.16 -0.61
C TYR A 138 -37.87 -19.62 0.81
N GLU A 139 -39.13 -19.53 1.19
CA GLU A 139 -39.63 -20.05 2.47
C GLU A 139 -40.43 -21.34 2.23
N SER A 140 -39.98 -22.46 2.82
CA SER A 140 -40.61 -23.77 2.71
C SER A 140 -40.69 -24.46 4.07
N GLY A 141 -41.89 -24.51 4.65
CA GLY A 141 -42.10 -25.00 6.01
C GLY A 141 -41.30 -24.17 7.01
N ASP A 142 -40.48 -24.83 7.84
CA ASP A 142 -39.62 -24.19 8.83
C ASP A 142 -38.21 -23.84 8.30
N ALA A 143 -38.00 -23.90 6.98
CA ALA A 143 -36.70 -23.67 6.35
C ALA A 143 -36.70 -22.49 5.38
N LEU A 144 -35.60 -21.73 5.40
CA LEU A 144 -35.27 -20.72 4.40
C LEU A 144 -34.17 -21.28 3.49
N SER A 145 -34.39 -21.24 2.18
CA SER A 145 -33.35 -21.50 1.19
C SER A 145 -33.05 -20.23 0.39
N ALA A 146 -31.85 -20.17 -0.19
CA ALA A 146 -31.43 -19.04 -0.99
C ALA A 146 -30.59 -19.51 -2.18
N SER A 147 -30.71 -18.80 -3.30
CA SER A 147 -29.87 -18.99 -4.47
C SER A 147 -29.32 -17.66 -4.96
N LEU A 148 -28.03 -17.66 -5.31
CA LEU A 148 -27.36 -16.54 -5.95
C LEU A 148 -27.18 -16.83 -7.44
N ILE A 149 -27.76 -15.99 -8.28
CA ILE A 149 -27.56 -16.00 -9.73
C ILE A 149 -26.64 -14.82 -10.05
N TYR A 150 -25.58 -15.05 -10.81
CA TYR A 150 -24.54 -14.04 -11.00
C TYR A 150 -24.01 -14.04 -12.44
N ALA A 151 -23.57 -12.86 -12.89
CA ALA A 151 -22.90 -12.72 -14.18
C ALA A 151 -21.50 -13.35 -14.11
N THR A 152 -21.27 -14.43 -14.87
CA THR A 152 -19.98 -15.14 -14.90
C THR A 152 -18.84 -14.33 -15.53
N SER A 153 -19.16 -13.25 -16.24
CA SER A 153 -18.19 -12.25 -16.71
C SER A 153 -17.65 -11.34 -15.59
N LEU A 154 -18.33 -11.29 -14.44
CA LEU A 154 -17.98 -10.43 -13.30
C LEU A 154 -17.54 -11.24 -12.07
N PHE A 155 -18.17 -12.40 -11.85
CA PHE A 155 -17.93 -13.21 -10.67
C PHE A 155 -17.47 -14.63 -11.00
N GLU A 156 -16.41 -15.05 -10.32
CA GLU A 156 -16.04 -16.45 -10.20
C GLU A 156 -16.96 -17.17 -9.20
N ARG A 157 -17.17 -18.47 -9.41
CA ARG A 157 -17.95 -19.31 -8.48
C ARG A 157 -17.44 -19.22 -7.04
N SER A 158 -16.13 -19.31 -6.85
CA SER A 158 -15.47 -19.26 -5.54
C SER A 158 -15.79 -17.95 -4.79
N THR A 159 -15.89 -16.83 -5.52
CA THR A 159 -16.25 -15.52 -4.96
C THR A 159 -17.68 -15.50 -4.45
N VAL A 160 -18.62 -16.08 -5.21
CA VAL A 160 -20.04 -16.13 -4.83
C VAL A 160 -20.28 -17.11 -3.69
N GLU A 161 -19.54 -18.22 -3.64
CA GLU A 161 -19.57 -19.16 -2.50
C GLU A 161 -19.08 -18.49 -1.21
N ARG A 162 -18.01 -17.69 -1.27
CA ARG A 162 -17.57 -16.87 -0.13
C ARG A 162 -18.62 -15.84 0.27
N LEU A 163 -19.22 -15.12 -0.69
CA LEU A 163 -20.31 -14.16 -0.41
C LEU A 163 -21.49 -14.83 0.30
N ALA A 164 -21.88 -16.04 -0.12
CA ALA A 164 -22.95 -16.80 0.52
C ALA A 164 -22.59 -17.22 1.95
N ALA A 165 -21.37 -17.70 2.17
CA ALA A 165 -20.88 -18.06 3.51
C ALA A 165 -20.85 -16.83 4.44
N HIS A 166 -20.36 -15.70 3.95
CA HIS A 166 -20.35 -14.43 4.66
C HIS A 166 -21.74 -13.93 5.02
N TRP A 167 -22.69 -14.03 4.10
CA TRP A 167 -24.07 -13.65 4.36
C TRP A 167 -24.71 -14.54 5.43
N ARG A 168 -24.45 -15.85 5.40
CA ARG A 168 -24.91 -16.78 6.43
C ARG A 168 -24.33 -16.42 7.81
N ASN A 169 -23.03 -16.16 7.90
CA ASN A 169 -22.38 -15.78 9.15
C ASN A 169 -22.96 -14.47 9.71
N LEU A 170 -23.22 -13.48 8.84
CA LEU A 170 -23.90 -12.25 9.21
C LEU A 170 -25.30 -12.51 9.76
N LEU A 171 -26.10 -13.36 9.10
CA LEU A 171 -27.43 -13.73 9.57
C LEU A 171 -27.37 -14.40 10.95
N GLU A 172 -26.44 -15.31 11.17
CA GLU A 172 -26.24 -15.97 12.47
C GLU A 172 -25.90 -14.94 13.57
N ALA A 173 -24.99 -14.00 13.29
CA ALA A 173 -24.63 -12.95 14.23
C ALA A 173 -25.79 -11.98 14.54
N ILE A 174 -26.55 -11.59 13.51
CA ILE A 174 -27.75 -10.76 13.65
C ILE A 174 -28.80 -11.44 14.53
N CYS A 175 -28.97 -12.76 14.38
CA CYS A 175 -29.90 -13.53 15.20
C CYS A 175 -29.46 -13.61 16.67
N GLN A 176 -28.16 -13.53 16.95
CA GLN A 176 -27.63 -13.51 18.32
C GLN A 176 -27.81 -12.12 18.97
N ASP A 177 -27.46 -11.05 18.25
CA ASP A 177 -27.62 -9.67 18.75
C ASP A 177 -27.78 -8.67 17.59
N ALA A 178 -29.03 -8.37 17.23
CA ALA A 178 -29.36 -7.38 16.21
C ALA A 178 -29.04 -5.94 16.63
N SER A 179 -28.65 -5.71 17.88
CA SER A 179 -28.36 -4.37 18.40
C SER A 179 -26.91 -3.93 18.08
N GLN A 180 -26.06 -4.82 17.56
CA GLN A 180 -24.68 -4.50 17.19
C GLN A 180 -24.57 -3.55 16.01
N ARG A 181 -23.42 -2.88 15.88
CA ARG A 181 -23.08 -2.06 14.72
C ARG A 181 -22.83 -2.95 13.51
N VAL A 182 -23.28 -2.50 12.34
CA VAL A 182 -23.13 -3.21 11.07
C VAL A 182 -21.65 -3.50 10.76
N GLY A 183 -20.73 -2.58 11.10
CA GLY A 183 -19.29 -2.76 10.92
C GLY A 183 -18.65 -3.80 11.85
N GLU A 184 -19.27 -4.07 13.00
CA GLU A 184 -18.75 -4.98 14.04
C GLU A 184 -19.29 -6.41 13.90
N LEU A 185 -20.42 -6.59 13.20
CA LEU A 185 -20.97 -7.92 12.93
C LEU A 185 -19.93 -8.80 12.21
N PRO A 186 -19.62 -10.01 12.72
CA PRO A 186 -18.67 -10.91 12.11
C PRO A 186 -19.20 -11.44 10.78
N MET A 187 -18.35 -11.40 9.76
CA MET A 187 -18.66 -11.86 8.41
C MET A 187 -17.76 -13.04 8.01
N LEU A 188 -16.48 -12.98 8.38
CA LEU A 188 -15.50 -14.03 8.12
C LEU A 188 -15.73 -15.22 9.06
N ALA A 189 -15.49 -16.43 8.57
CA ALA A 189 -15.39 -17.59 9.44
C ALA A 189 -14.09 -17.53 10.27
N GLU A 190 -14.08 -18.12 11.47
CA GLU A 190 -12.89 -18.16 12.33
C GLU A 190 -11.66 -18.73 11.60
N ALA A 191 -11.84 -19.81 10.84
CA ALA A 191 -10.76 -20.43 10.07
C ALA A 191 -10.18 -19.49 9.01
N GLU A 192 -11.04 -18.71 8.32
CA GLU A 192 -10.62 -17.74 7.32
C GLU A 192 -9.90 -16.55 7.96
N TYR A 193 -10.40 -16.06 9.10
CA TYR A 193 -9.73 -15.02 9.86
C TYR A 193 -8.32 -15.46 10.30
N VAL A 194 -8.20 -16.67 10.87
CA VAL A 194 -6.93 -17.24 11.28
C VAL A 194 -5.97 -17.41 10.11
N GLU A 195 -6.45 -17.87 8.94
CA GLU A 195 -5.63 -18.00 7.74
C GLU A 195 -5.13 -16.65 7.23
N LEU A 196 -5.98 -15.62 7.19
CA LEU A 196 -5.59 -14.28 6.77
C LEU A 196 -4.56 -13.65 7.72
N VAL A 197 -4.77 -13.80 9.04
CA VAL A 197 -3.85 -13.25 10.04
C VAL A 197 -2.53 -14.01 10.05
N ARG A 198 -2.55 -15.35 10.04
CA ARG A 198 -1.32 -16.18 10.02
C ARG A 198 -0.58 -16.10 8.70
N GLY A 199 -1.28 -15.97 7.58
CA GLY A 199 -0.67 -15.73 6.27
C GLY A 199 0.06 -14.38 6.19
N CYS A 200 -0.28 -13.44 7.09
CA CYS A 200 0.41 -12.16 7.26
C CYS A 200 1.45 -12.16 8.39
N GLU A 201 1.63 -13.25 9.15
CA GLU A 201 2.72 -13.35 10.12
C GLU A 201 4.05 -13.36 9.33
N SER A 202 4.77 -12.24 9.44
CA SER A 202 6.02 -12.01 8.73
C SER A 202 7.13 -12.94 9.24
N ALA A 203 8.10 -13.22 8.38
CA ALA A 203 9.33 -13.90 8.77
C ALA A 203 9.96 -13.21 10.01
N PRO A 204 10.71 -13.94 10.86
CA PRO A 204 11.31 -13.38 12.06
C PRO A 204 12.10 -12.11 11.73
N CYS A 205 11.87 -11.04 12.50
CA CYS A 205 12.63 -9.80 12.36
C CYS A 205 14.12 -10.09 12.58
N ALA A 206 14.97 -9.51 11.74
CA ALA A 206 16.41 -9.69 11.91
C ALA A 206 16.88 -9.07 13.23
N GLU A 207 17.96 -9.61 13.82
CA GLU A 207 18.52 -9.06 15.06
C GLU A 207 18.82 -7.54 14.92
N PRO A 208 18.27 -6.67 15.79
CA PRO A 208 18.47 -5.24 15.70
C PRO A 208 19.97 -4.87 15.74
N ALA A 209 20.43 -4.09 14.76
CA ALA A 209 21.81 -3.63 14.69
C ALA A 209 21.88 -2.24 14.05
N CYS A 210 23.04 -1.58 14.20
CA CYS A 210 23.37 -0.43 13.39
C CYS A 210 23.92 -0.87 12.03
N LEU A 211 23.83 0.02 11.04
CA LEU A 211 24.25 -0.28 9.67
C LEU A 211 25.78 -0.18 9.50
N HIS A 212 26.40 0.86 10.06
CA HIS A 212 27.82 1.11 9.89
C HIS A 212 28.74 -0.03 10.37
N PRO A 213 28.44 -0.78 11.46
CA PRO A 213 29.26 -1.92 11.86
C PRO A 213 29.21 -3.08 10.85
N LEU A 214 28.12 -3.22 10.08
CA LEU A 214 28.01 -4.25 9.04
C LEU A 214 28.95 -3.93 7.86
N VAL A 215 29.03 -2.66 7.47
CA VAL A 215 29.97 -2.17 6.45
C VAL A 215 31.42 -2.28 6.96
N GLU A 216 31.68 -1.96 8.23
CA GLU A 216 32.99 -2.15 8.86
C GLU A 216 33.44 -3.62 8.86
N ALA A 217 32.55 -4.53 9.22
CA ALA A 217 32.81 -5.97 9.20
C ALA A 217 33.07 -6.47 7.77
N GLN A 218 32.38 -5.94 6.75
CA GLN A 218 32.72 -6.24 5.35
C GLN A 218 34.08 -5.68 4.96
N ALA A 219 34.40 -4.44 5.34
CA ALA A 219 35.68 -3.83 5.02
C ALA A 219 36.87 -4.55 5.64
N ALA A 220 36.70 -5.10 6.85
CA ALA A 220 37.69 -5.96 7.49
C ALA A 220 37.86 -7.32 6.79
N ARG A 221 36.77 -7.90 6.25
CA ARG A 221 36.79 -9.19 5.52
C ARG A 221 37.51 -9.10 4.18
N THR A 222 37.29 -8.03 3.41
CA THR A 222 37.83 -7.88 2.05
C THR A 222 38.41 -6.48 1.80
N PRO A 223 39.49 -6.08 2.50
CA PRO A 223 39.98 -4.70 2.51
C PRO A 223 40.45 -4.20 1.14
N GLU A 224 41.04 -5.07 0.32
CA GLU A 224 41.57 -4.73 -1.01
C GLU A 224 40.51 -4.76 -2.13
N ALA A 225 39.31 -5.30 -1.86
CA ALA A 225 38.29 -5.37 -2.88
C ALA A 225 37.76 -3.97 -3.20
N THR A 226 37.47 -3.70 -4.47
CA THR A 226 36.82 -2.46 -4.91
C THR A 226 35.43 -2.36 -4.28
N ALA A 227 35.15 -1.27 -3.57
CA ALA A 227 33.86 -0.99 -2.95
C ALA A 227 33.03 -0.01 -3.78
N VAL A 228 33.64 1.09 -4.23
CA VAL A 228 32.95 2.17 -4.96
C VAL A 228 33.69 2.48 -6.25
N VAL A 229 32.94 2.67 -7.34
CA VAL A 229 33.46 3.03 -8.66
C VAL A 229 32.69 4.25 -9.17
N HIS A 230 33.42 5.28 -9.62
CA HIS A 230 32.86 6.45 -10.30
C HIS A 230 33.78 6.89 -11.44
N GLY A 231 33.41 6.54 -12.68
CA GLY A 231 34.29 6.70 -13.83
C GLY A 231 35.58 5.88 -13.62
N GLU A 232 36.73 6.56 -13.73
CA GLU A 232 38.06 5.95 -13.51
C GLU A 232 38.48 5.92 -12.03
N ILE A 233 37.69 6.52 -11.13
CA ILE A 233 38.00 6.54 -9.70
C ILE A 233 37.45 5.28 -9.04
N GLU A 234 38.32 4.51 -8.41
CA GLU A 234 37.96 3.36 -7.59
C GLU A 234 38.40 3.59 -6.14
N LEU A 235 37.53 3.23 -5.19
CA LEU A 235 37.89 3.11 -3.78
C LEU A 235 37.77 1.65 -3.35
N SER A 236 38.83 1.13 -2.74
CA SER A 236 38.76 -0.12 -2.01
C SER A 236 37.93 0.00 -0.74
N TYR A 237 37.45 -1.12 -0.21
CA TYR A 237 36.75 -1.17 1.08
C TYR A 237 37.57 -0.54 2.21
N ARG A 238 38.90 -0.75 2.23
CA ARG A 238 39.79 -0.12 3.20
C ARG A 238 39.83 1.40 3.05
N GLU A 239 39.96 1.90 1.83
CA GLU A 239 40.02 3.35 1.59
C GLU A 239 38.70 4.04 1.92
N LEU A 240 37.57 3.44 1.52
CA LEU A 240 36.24 3.93 1.88
C LEU A 240 36.07 4.01 3.40
N ASN A 241 36.37 2.91 4.10
CA ASN A 241 36.22 2.84 5.56
C ASN A 241 37.14 3.84 6.26
N ARG A 242 38.41 3.95 5.83
CA ARG A 242 39.37 4.91 6.39
C ARG A 242 38.91 6.36 6.19
N ARG A 243 38.52 6.76 4.97
CA ARG A 243 38.03 8.12 4.71
C ARG A 243 36.79 8.42 5.54
N ALA A 244 35.88 7.46 5.67
CA ALA A 244 34.69 7.61 6.51
C ALA A 244 35.02 7.70 8.01
N ASN A 245 36.04 6.99 8.51
CA ASN A 245 36.51 7.09 9.90
C ASN A 245 37.07 8.48 10.21
N VAL A 246 37.95 8.99 9.34
CA VAL A 246 38.53 10.34 9.47
C VAL A 246 37.42 11.39 9.52
N LEU A 247 36.47 11.33 8.58
CA LEU A 247 35.36 12.27 8.55
C LEU A 247 34.47 12.09 9.80
N ALA A 248 34.15 10.87 10.22
CA ALA A 248 33.35 10.62 11.42
C ALA A 248 33.97 11.23 12.69
N HIS A 249 35.29 11.18 12.84
CA HIS A 249 35.98 11.84 13.95
C HIS A 249 35.87 13.37 13.90
N ARG A 250 35.94 13.97 12.70
CA ARG A 250 35.69 15.42 12.52
C ARG A 250 34.24 15.76 12.87
N LEU A 251 33.27 15.01 12.35
CA LEU A 251 31.84 15.20 12.66
C LEU A 251 31.58 15.14 14.17
N ARG A 252 32.22 14.20 14.88
CA ARG A 252 32.12 14.13 16.35
C ARG A 252 32.71 15.35 17.06
N ALA A 253 33.78 15.94 16.51
CA ALA A 253 34.35 17.18 17.04
C ALA A 253 33.41 18.38 16.83
N GLU A 254 32.63 18.37 15.75
CA GLU A 254 31.56 19.33 15.45
C GLU A 254 30.23 19.02 16.20
N GLY A 255 30.23 18.04 17.11
CA GLY A 255 29.08 17.73 17.96
C GLY A 255 28.09 16.69 17.42
N VAL A 256 28.40 16.02 16.31
CA VAL A 256 27.54 14.95 15.77
C VAL A 256 27.56 13.73 16.70
N GLY A 257 26.35 13.23 17.00
CA GLY A 257 26.08 12.06 17.83
C GLY A 257 24.69 11.50 17.56
N PRO A 258 24.18 10.58 18.41
CA PRO A 258 22.85 9.99 18.29
C PRO A 258 21.73 10.99 18.00
N ASP A 259 20.91 10.69 16.99
CA ASP A 259 19.76 11.49 16.53
C ASP A 259 20.08 12.93 16.08
N VAL A 260 21.37 13.31 15.98
CA VAL A 260 21.77 14.62 15.42
C VAL A 260 21.67 14.57 13.90
N PRO A 261 20.82 15.40 13.26
CA PRO A 261 20.70 15.44 11.82
C PRO A 261 21.87 16.18 11.18
N VAL A 262 22.43 15.61 10.12
CA VAL A 262 23.51 16.21 9.31
C VAL A 262 23.02 16.34 7.87
N GLY A 263 22.99 17.56 7.36
CA GLY A 263 22.60 17.83 5.98
C GLY A 263 23.64 17.31 5.00
N ILE A 264 23.21 16.69 3.90
CA ILE A 264 24.09 16.27 2.79
C ILE A 264 23.52 16.82 1.49
N ALA A 265 24.20 17.80 0.89
CA ALA A 265 23.85 18.37 -0.40
C ALA A 265 25.03 18.20 -1.37
N MET A 266 25.06 17.08 -2.09
CA MET A 266 26.19 16.70 -2.95
C MET A 266 25.69 16.01 -4.22
N GLN A 267 26.44 16.19 -5.31
CA GLN A 267 26.29 15.37 -6.51
C GLN A 267 26.91 13.97 -6.29
N ARG A 268 26.52 13.01 -7.13
CA ARG A 268 27.05 11.64 -7.05
C ARG A 268 28.57 11.64 -7.21
N SER A 269 29.26 11.10 -6.22
CA SER A 269 30.71 11.04 -6.13
C SER A 269 31.10 10.01 -5.06
N PRO A 270 32.34 9.48 -5.06
CA PRO A 270 32.82 8.65 -3.96
C PRO A 270 32.72 9.37 -2.60
N GLU A 271 32.89 10.69 -2.60
CA GLU A 271 32.76 11.56 -1.43
C GLU A 271 31.34 11.54 -0.84
N LEU A 272 30.29 11.44 -1.66
CA LEU A 272 28.91 11.27 -1.17
C LEU A 272 28.77 9.99 -0.34
N VAL A 273 29.36 8.87 -0.80
CA VAL A 273 29.31 7.59 -0.08
C VAL A 273 30.10 7.68 1.22
N VAL A 274 31.25 8.35 1.20
CA VAL A 274 32.05 8.66 2.39
C VAL A 274 31.24 9.51 3.38
N ALA A 275 30.53 10.54 2.92
CA ALA A 275 29.70 11.42 3.73
C ALA A 275 28.62 10.64 4.48
N LEU A 276 27.83 9.85 3.73
CA LEU A 276 26.75 9.04 4.27
C LEU A 276 27.27 8.08 5.34
N LEU A 277 28.34 7.32 5.04
CA LEU A 277 28.91 6.37 5.98
C LEU A 277 29.53 7.05 7.21
N ALA A 278 30.17 8.20 7.03
CA ALA A 278 30.78 8.96 8.12
C ALA A 278 29.75 9.52 9.10
N VAL A 279 28.60 10.00 8.62
CA VAL A 279 27.50 10.48 9.48
C VAL A 279 27.00 9.33 10.37
N LEU A 280 26.76 8.16 9.78
CA LEU A 280 26.33 6.97 10.53
C LEU A 280 27.39 6.53 11.56
N LYS A 281 28.68 6.54 11.18
CA LYS A 281 29.80 6.24 12.07
C LYS A 281 29.97 7.27 13.18
N ALA A 282 29.69 8.55 12.92
CA ALA A 282 29.69 9.59 13.95
C ALA A 282 28.56 9.36 14.98
N GLY A 283 27.48 8.70 14.54
CA GLY A 283 26.29 8.36 15.31
C GLY A 283 25.07 9.20 14.92
N GLY A 284 25.21 10.13 13.96
CA GLY A 284 24.14 11.00 13.51
C GLY A 284 23.28 10.38 12.41
N ALA A 285 22.26 11.13 12.00
CA ALA A 285 21.35 10.76 10.92
C ALA A 285 21.59 11.68 9.71
N TYR A 286 21.74 11.12 8.51
CA TYR A 286 21.91 11.95 7.33
C TYR A 286 20.56 12.46 6.81
N VAL A 287 20.54 13.72 6.38
CA VAL A 287 19.40 14.37 5.73
C VAL A 287 19.83 14.72 4.30
N PRO A 288 19.57 13.84 3.32
CA PRO A 288 19.99 14.08 1.96
C PRO A 288 19.09 15.14 1.31
N MET A 289 19.72 16.08 0.62
CA MET A 289 19.08 17.18 -0.08
C MET A 289 19.64 17.26 -1.50
N ASP A 290 18.77 17.16 -2.50
CA ASP A 290 19.18 17.19 -3.90
C ASP A 290 19.53 18.64 -4.27
N PRO A 291 20.79 18.95 -4.63
CA PRO A 291 21.19 20.31 -5.00
C PRO A 291 20.37 20.89 -6.16
N GLY A 292 19.77 20.04 -7.00
CA GLY A 292 18.89 20.46 -8.10
C GLY A 292 17.49 20.93 -7.67
N TYR A 293 17.14 20.83 -6.38
CA TYR A 293 15.85 21.34 -5.90
C TYR A 293 15.78 22.87 -5.90
N PRO A 294 14.57 23.45 -6.02
CA PRO A 294 14.38 24.89 -5.88
C PRO A 294 14.92 25.40 -4.54
N ALA A 295 15.54 26.59 -4.54
CA ALA A 295 16.15 27.20 -3.35
C ALA A 295 15.18 27.29 -2.15
N GLU A 296 13.92 27.68 -2.39
CA GLU A 296 12.88 27.74 -1.35
C GLU A 296 12.63 26.38 -0.70
N ARG A 297 12.65 25.30 -1.50
CA ARG A 297 12.49 23.94 -1.00
C ARG A 297 13.68 23.54 -0.15
N LEU A 298 14.91 23.82 -0.60
CA LEU A 298 16.10 23.48 0.17
C LEU A 298 16.19 24.26 1.48
N ALA A 299 15.84 25.55 1.48
CA ALA A 299 15.75 26.36 2.69
C ALA A 299 14.72 25.79 3.69
N PHE A 300 13.53 25.40 3.20
CA PHE A 300 12.52 24.73 4.03
C PHE A 300 13.04 23.42 4.63
N LEU A 301 13.71 22.58 3.84
CA LEU A 301 14.27 21.32 4.31
C LEU A 301 15.32 21.54 5.41
N ALA A 302 16.21 22.52 5.23
CA ALA A 302 17.23 22.86 6.21
C ALA A 302 16.61 23.38 7.52
N GLU A 303 15.60 24.25 7.42
CA GLU A 303 14.89 24.80 8.59
C GLU A 303 14.10 23.72 9.34
N ASP A 304 13.27 22.93 8.65
CA ASP A 304 12.40 21.92 9.26
C ASP A 304 13.19 20.77 9.87
N SER A 305 14.31 20.37 9.25
CA SER A 305 15.18 19.31 9.78
C SER A 305 16.06 19.76 10.94
N GLY A 306 16.21 21.06 11.17
CA GLY A 306 17.03 21.62 12.25
C GLY A 306 18.52 21.28 12.12
N ILE A 307 19.02 21.04 10.90
CA ILE A 307 20.44 20.73 10.68
C ILE A 307 21.32 21.91 11.12
N GLY A 308 22.39 21.63 11.86
CA GLY A 308 23.43 22.61 12.21
C GLY A 308 24.72 22.49 11.38
N LEU A 309 24.87 21.36 10.69
CA LEU A 309 26.05 20.98 9.93
C LEU A 309 25.64 20.48 8.53
N LEU A 310 26.37 20.93 7.51
CA LEU A 310 26.15 20.58 6.11
C LEU A 310 27.43 20.00 5.49
N LEU A 311 27.29 18.83 4.87
CA LEU A 311 28.31 18.23 4.02
C LEU A 311 27.98 18.53 2.56
N THR A 312 28.92 19.16 1.86
CA THR A 312 28.72 19.63 0.49
C THR A 312 30.01 19.51 -0.33
N GLN A 313 30.01 20.07 -1.54
CA GLN A 313 31.18 20.18 -2.42
C GLN A 313 31.52 21.67 -2.64
N THR A 314 32.80 22.01 -2.83
CA THR A 314 33.25 23.41 -2.95
C THR A 314 32.50 24.17 -4.03
N PHE A 315 32.24 23.54 -5.18
CA PHE A 315 31.55 24.15 -6.31
C PHE A 315 30.03 24.37 -6.09
N LEU A 316 29.43 23.76 -5.06
CA LEU A 316 28.01 23.93 -4.71
C LEU A 316 27.79 25.00 -3.63
N GLN A 317 28.85 25.48 -2.97
CA GLN A 317 28.73 26.38 -1.82
C GLN A 317 27.92 27.65 -2.12
N ASP A 318 28.14 28.25 -3.30
CA ASP A 318 27.49 29.50 -3.69
C ASP A 318 26.04 29.31 -4.17
N GLU A 319 25.64 28.07 -4.49
CA GLU A 319 24.30 27.75 -5.01
C GLU A 319 23.30 27.41 -3.88
N LEU A 320 23.79 27.09 -2.67
CA LEU A 320 22.96 26.64 -1.56
C LEU A 320 22.50 27.82 -0.68
N PRO A 321 21.17 28.06 -0.54
CA PRO A 321 20.64 29.31 0.02
C PRO A 321 20.83 29.48 1.55
N PHE A 322 21.20 28.41 2.26
CA PHE A 322 21.37 28.38 3.73
C PHE A 322 22.84 28.17 4.14
N ASN A 323 23.77 28.14 3.17
CA ASN A 323 25.18 27.83 3.41
C ASN A 323 25.80 28.76 4.49
N ALA A 324 25.53 30.07 4.44
CA ALA A 324 26.10 31.03 5.39
C ALA A 324 25.61 30.89 6.85
N GLN A 325 24.56 30.10 7.10
CA GLN A 325 23.95 29.93 8.43
C GLN A 325 24.38 28.63 9.13
N LEU A 326 25.02 27.71 8.40
CA LEU A 326 25.43 26.40 8.88
C LEU A 326 26.95 26.27 8.95
N THR A 327 27.42 25.29 9.73
CA THR A 327 28.82 24.84 9.63
C THR A 327 28.93 23.96 8.39
N ASN A 328 29.85 24.30 7.47
CA ASN A 328 29.97 23.58 6.19
C ASN A 328 31.30 22.85 6.09
N LEU A 329 31.25 21.60 5.64
CA LEU A 329 32.42 20.81 5.30
C LEU A 329 32.35 20.40 3.83
N CYS A 330 33.35 20.81 3.05
CA CYS A 330 33.46 20.46 1.63
C CYS A 330 34.35 19.24 1.44
N LEU A 331 33.75 18.12 1.04
CA LEU A 331 34.44 16.83 1.03
C LEU A 331 35.41 16.64 -0.15
N ASP A 332 35.30 17.50 -1.16
CA ASP A 332 36.24 17.63 -2.27
C ASP A 332 37.48 18.48 -1.94
N ASP A 333 37.54 19.11 -0.75
CA ASP A 333 38.76 19.75 -0.25
C ASP A 333 39.73 18.68 0.32
N PRO A 334 40.92 18.48 -0.31
CA PRO A 334 41.90 17.52 0.17
C PRO A 334 42.42 17.81 1.58
N SER A 335 42.34 19.06 2.05
CA SER A 335 42.81 19.47 3.37
C SER A 335 42.11 18.71 4.51
N LEU A 336 40.86 18.26 4.30
CA LEU A 336 40.11 17.46 5.27
C LEU A 336 40.77 16.11 5.59
N PHE A 337 41.57 15.58 4.66
CA PHE A 337 42.25 14.29 4.81
C PHE A 337 43.76 14.44 5.04
N GLN A 338 44.26 15.66 5.19
CA GLN A 338 45.65 15.95 5.53
C GLN A 338 45.83 16.17 7.04
N ASN A 339 47.06 15.92 7.54
CA ASN A 339 47.44 16.09 8.95
C ASN A 339 46.51 15.38 9.95
N VAL A 340 45.95 14.25 9.53
CA VAL A 340 45.00 13.46 10.33
C VAL A 340 45.76 12.73 11.45
N PRO A 341 45.31 12.81 12.71
CA PRO A 341 45.90 12.03 13.79
C PRO A 341 45.83 10.53 13.50
N ALA A 342 46.92 9.79 13.74
CA ALA A 342 47.00 8.36 13.42
C ALA A 342 45.89 7.52 14.09
N GLN A 343 45.38 7.95 15.24
CA GLN A 343 44.26 7.30 15.93
C GLN A 343 42.93 7.37 15.18
N TRP A 344 42.78 8.24 14.17
CA TRP A 344 41.55 8.37 13.36
C TRP A 344 41.51 7.42 12.16
N ASP A 345 42.56 6.63 11.94
CA ASP A 345 42.54 5.58 10.90
C ASP A 345 41.62 4.40 11.29
N GLY A 346 41.48 4.13 12.59
CA GLY A 346 40.63 3.05 13.13
C GLY A 346 39.14 3.39 13.16
N ASN A 347 38.29 2.38 13.30
CA ASN A 347 36.85 2.61 13.44
C ASN A 347 36.57 3.36 14.74
N PRO A 348 35.76 4.42 14.70
CA PRO A 348 35.40 5.15 15.90
C PRO A 348 34.47 4.29 16.79
N GLU A 349 34.55 4.43 18.11
CA GLU A 349 33.68 3.69 19.05
C GLU A 349 32.20 3.90 18.72
N GLN A 350 31.40 2.84 18.65
CA GLN A 350 29.99 2.93 18.31
C GLN A 350 29.22 3.76 19.35
N ARG A 351 28.53 4.82 18.89
CA ARG A 351 27.68 5.69 19.74
C ARG A 351 26.19 5.50 19.51
N ALA A 352 25.78 5.08 18.30
CA ALA A 352 24.38 4.84 17.97
C ALA A 352 23.95 3.42 18.36
N CYS A 353 22.64 3.25 18.56
CA CYS A 353 21.98 1.97 18.78
C CYS A 353 20.86 1.81 17.71
N PRO A 354 20.26 0.61 17.59
CA PRO A 354 19.27 0.33 16.54
C PRO A 354 18.04 1.26 16.56
N GLU A 355 17.72 1.85 17.71
CA GLU A 355 16.57 2.75 17.89
C GLU A 355 16.83 4.17 17.38
N HIS A 356 18.09 4.57 17.23
CA HIS A 356 18.45 5.91 16.72
C HIS A 356 18.25 6.01 15.21
N LEU A 357 18.02 7.24 14.76
CA LEU A 357 17.86 7.59 13.36
C LEU A 357 19.12 7.28 12.55
N ALA A 358 18.93 6.60 11.41
CA ALA A 358 19.95 6.45 10.37
C ALA A 358 19.84 7.58 9.33
N TYR A 359 18.61 7.95 8.96
CA TYR A 359 18.37 9.03 8.01
C TYR A 359 16.99 9.68 8.17
N VAL A 360 16.85 10.87 7.59
CA VAL A 360 15.56 11.56 7.42
C VAL A 360 15.41 11.93 5.94
N ILE A 361 14.42 11.35 5.26
CA ILE A 361 14.12 11.65 3.85
C ILE A 361 12.77 12.35 3.74
N TYR A 362 12.71 13.44 2.97
CA TYR A 362 11.49 14.24 2.82
C TYR A 362 10.62 13.79 1.65
N THR A 363 9.32 13.66 1.91
CA THR A 363 8.31 13.31 0.91
C THR A 363 7.37 14.49 0.64
N SER A 364 6.66 14.51 -0.50
CA SER A 364 5.85 15.66 -0.95
C SER A 364 4.68 16.02 -0.02
N GLY A 365 4.23 15.12 0.86
CA GLY A 365 3.18 15.36 1.84
C GLY A 365 1.79 15.63 1.23
N SER A 366 0.74 14.96 1.72
CA SER A 366 -0.64 15.17 1.24
C SER A 366 -1.18 16.58 1.46
N THR A 367 -0.56 17.35 2.35
CA THR A 367 -0.90 18.73 2.69
C THR A 367 -0.15 19.78 1.86
N GLY A 368 0.65 19.36 0.86
CA GLY A 368 1.46 20.24 0.01
C GLY A 368 2.74 20.79 0.65
N ARG A 369 2.99 20.50 1.92
CA ARG A 369 4.26 20.78 2.60
C ARG A 369 5.05 19.48 2.77
N PRO A 370 6.35 19.47 2.42
CA PRO A 370 7.16 18.28 2.59
C PRO A 370 7.21 17.83 4.05
N LYS A 371 7.30 16.51 4.28
CA LYS A 371 7.43 15.91 5.62
C LYS A 371 8.65 15.01 5.68
N GLY A 372 9.50 15.22 6.69
CA GLY A 372 10.66 14.36 6.97
C GLY A 372 10.22 13.03 7.56
N VAL A 373 10.61 11.93 6.91
CA VAL A 373 10.41 10.56 7.41
C VAL A 373 11.72 10.09 8.02
N GLY A 374 11.76 10.00 9.35
CA GLY A 374 12.90 9.48 10.09
C GLY A 374 12.88 7.95 10.12
N ILE A 375 13.96 7.32 9.67
CA ILE A 375 14.13 5.87 9.65
C ILE A 375 15.25 5.49 10.60
N THR A 376 14.97 4.55 11.50
CA THR A 376 15.94 4.06 12.48
C THR A 376 16.91 3.06 11.87
N HIS A 377 18.05 2.88 12.53
CA HIS A 377 19.02 1.84 12.17
C HIS A 377 18.41 0.44 12.12
N GLY A 378 17.59 0.07 13.10
CA GLY A 378 16.95 -1.24 13.18
C GLY A 378 16.00 -1.51 12.01
N ALA A 379 15.18 -0.52 11.64
CA ALA A 379 14.29 -0.62 10.48
C ALA A 379 15.07 -0.78 9.17
N LEU A 380 16.12 0.03 9.00
CA LEU A 380 17.01 -0.05 7.83
C LEU A 380 17.71 -1.41 7.74
N VAL A 381 18.32 -1.89 8.83
CA VAL A 381 19.04 -3.17 8.84
C VAL A 381 18.09 -4.34 8.60
N ASN A 382 16.88 -4.31 9.16
CA ASN A 382 15.88 -5.34 8.88
C ASN A 382 15.56 -5.39 7.37
N HIS A 383 15.34 -4.23 6.75
CA HIS A 383 15.10 -4.15 5.31
C HIS A 383 16.29 -4.68 4.49
N MET A 384 17.52 -4.26 4.81
CA MET A 384 18.73 -4.71 4.09
C MET A 384 18.98 -6.22 4.24
N ARG A 385 18.75 -6.79 5.43
CA ARG A 385 18.91 -8.23 5.66
C ARG A 385 17.85 -9.05 4.94
N TRP A 386 16.60 -8.58 4.93
CA TRP A 386 15.56 -9.20 4.11
C TRP A 386 15.94 -9.18 2.61
N MET A 387 16.43 -8.04 2.10
CA MET A 387 16.90 -7.97 0.70
C MET A 387 18.07 -8.93 0.46
N GLN A 388 19.03 -9.00 1.38
CA GLN A 388 20.16 -9.91 1.27
C GLN A 388 19.74 -11.38 1.28
N GLU A 389 18.78 -11.77 2.13
CA GLU A 389 18.25 -13.13 2.17
C GLU A 389 17.46 -13.47 0.88
N ARG A 390 16.64 -12.53 0.42
CA ARG A 390 15.75 -12.73 -0.74
C ARG A 390 16.49 -12.75 -2.07
N PHE A 391 17.43 -11.83 -2.27
CA PHE A 391 18.12 -11.61 -3.54
C PHE A 391 19.53 -12.19 -3.57
N GLN A 392 20.11 -12.50 -2.41
CA GLN A 392 21.42 -13.16 -2.28
C GLN A 392 22.54 -12.41 -3.02
N LEU A 393 22.60 -11.09 -2.85
CA LEU A 393 23.60 -10.24 -3.50
C LEU A 393 25.02 -10.75 -3.17
N ALA A 394 25.82 -11.02 -4.18
CA ALA A 394 27.14 -11.62 -4.08
C ALA A 394 28.27 -10.61 -4.32
N ALA A 395 29.45 -10.87 -3.75
CA ALA A 395 30.60 -9.94 -3.79
C ALA A 395 31.14 -9.62 -5.21
N HIS A 396 30.81 -10.42 -6.22
CA HIS A 396 31.24 -10.18 -7.60
C HIS A 396 30.28 -9.28 -8.39
N GLU A 397 29.10 -8.98 -7.83
CA GLU A 397 28.07 -8.20 -8.47
C GLU A 397 28.36 -6.70 -8.43
N ARG A 398 27.76 -6.00 -9.38
CA ARG A 398 27.95 -4.57 -9.67
C ARG A 398 26.58 -3.91 -9.63
N VAL A 399 26.34 -3.24 -8.51
CA VAL A 399 25.09 -2.51 -8.25
C VAL A 399 25.23 -1.09 -8.78
N LEU A 400 24.28 -0.65 -9.60
CA LEU A 400 24.23 0.73 -10.06
C LEU A 400 23.48 1.62 -9.06
N GLN A 401 24.16 2.67 -8.60
CA GLN A 401 23.60 3.78 -7.84
C GLN A 401 23.22 4.89 -8.81
N ARG A 402 21.92 5.02 -9.09
CA ARG A 402 21.39 6.07 -9.99
C ARG A 402 20.29 6.87 -9.35
N THR A 403 19.60 6.33 -8.35
CA THR A 403 18.46 7.01 -7.76
C THR A 403 18.97 8.21 -6.96
N SER A 404 18.23 9.33 -6.93
CA SER A 404 18.65 10.49 -6.12
C SER A 404 18.75 10.07 -4.65
N SER A 405 19.81 10.50 -3.95
CA SER A 405 19.99 10.22 -2.51
C SER A 405 18.87 10.79 -1.65
N SER A 406 18.13 11.78 -2.17
CA SER A 406 16.94 12.36 -1.56
C SER A 406 15.67 11.51 -1.71
N PHE A 407 15.77 10.33 -2.32
CA PHE A 407 14.66 9.39 -2.46
C PHE A 407 15.03 8.05 -1.79
N ASP A 408 14.09 7.49 -1.04
CA ASP A 408 14.31 6.30 -0.22
C ASP A 408 14.67 5.05 -1.03
N ALA A 409 14.20 4.94 -2.29
CA ALA A 409 14.61 3.84 -3.16
C ALA A 409 16.12 3.81 -3.48
N SER A 410 16.87 4.90 -3.25
CA SER A 410 18.34 4.90 -3.36
C SER A 410 19.03 4.17 -2.20
N VAL A 411 18.36 4.00 -1.06
CA VAL A 411 18.98 3.54 0.19
C VAL A 411 19.58 2.15 0.04
N TRP A 412 18.86 1.22 -0.59
CA TRP A 412 19.41 -0.13 -0.82
C TRP A 412 20.53 -0.11 -1.86
N GLU A 413 20.49 0.79 -2.85
CA GLU A 413 21.55 0.92 -3.86
C GLU A 413 22.88 1.23 -3.17
N PHE A 414 22.89 2.06 -2.13
CA PHE A 414 24.11 2.34 -1.35
C PHE A 414 24.50 1.18 -0.42
N TRP A 415 23.57 0.71 0.40
CA TRP A 415 23.95 -0.05 1.59
C TRP A 415 24.04 -1.55 1.38
N LEU A 416 23.17 -2.13 0.56
CA LEU A 416 23.17 -3.56 0.28
C LEU A 416 24.52 -4.03 -0.33
N PRO A 417 25.08 -3.38 -1.37
CA PRO A 417 26.38 -3.80 -1.88
C PRO A 417 27.51 -3.65 -0.85
N LEU A 418 27.52 -2.54 -0.10
CA LEU A 418 28.60 -2.24 0.85
C LEU A 418 28.61 -3.16 2.08
N MET A 419 27.47 -3.70 2.50
CA MET A 419 27.43 -4.69 3.59
C MET A 419 27.71 -6.12 3.12
N SER A 420 27.55 -6.39 1.82
CA SER A 420 27.65 -7.73 1.22
C SER A 420 28.95 -7.96 0.44
N GLY A 421 29.80 -6.95 0.29
CA GLY A 421 31.10 -7.06 -0.38
C GLY A 421 31.05 -6.86 -1.89
N ALA A 422 29.89 -6.47 -2.43
CA ALA A 422 29.71 -6.19 -3.84
C ALA A 422 30.26 -4.79 -4.20
N ARG A 423 30.19 -4.44 -5.49
CA ARG A 423 30.71 -3.16 -6.00
C ARG A 423 29.56 -2.19 -6.23
N LEU A 424 29.69 -0.99 -5.68
CA LEU A 424 28.78 0.12 -5.90
C LEU A 424 29.30 0.99 -7.05
N HIS A 425 28.58 1.01 -8.15
CA HIS A 425 28.89 1.83 -9.32
C HIS A 425 28.02 3.09 -9.31
N LEU A 426 28.62 4.26 -9.20
CA LEU A 426 27.90 5.54 -9.21
C LEU A 426 27.63 5.96 -10.64
N ALA A 427 26.36 6.25 -10.96
CA ALA A 427 25.99 6.86 -12.22
C ALA A 427 26.59 8.26 -12.33
N PRO A 428 27.08 8.68 -13.52
CA PRO A 428 27.46 10.07 -13.75
C PRO A 428 26.32 11.04 -13.43
N ALA A 429 26.65 12.27 -13.04
CA ALA A 429 25.65 13.31 -12.78
C ALA A 429 24.86 13.65 -14.05
N GLU A 430 25.53 13.61 -15.21
CA GLU A 430 25.00 13.94 -16.54
C GLU A 430 24.33 12.75 -17.24
N LEU A 431 24.11 11.63 -16.54
CA LEU A 431 23.43 10.48 -17.14
C LEU A 431 22.07 10.93 -17.68
N GLY A 432 21.91 10.84 -19.01
CA GLY A 432 20.66 11.21 -19.67
C GLY A 432 19.48 10.39 -19.15
N THR A 433 18.27 10.92 -19.36
CA THR A 433 17.03 10.20 -18.99
C THR A 433 16.65 9.12 -20.01
N SER A 434 17.46 8.91 -21.06
CA SER A 434 17.16 7.97 -22.13
C SER A 434 17.63 6.55 -21.79
N LEU A 435 16.88 5.55 -22.24
CA LEU A 435 17.24 4.14 -22.04
C LEU A 435 18.55 3.79 -22.75
N GLU A 436 18.87 4.43 -23.87
CA GLU A 436 20.11 4.22 -24.61
C GLU A 436 21.33 4.65 -23.78
N SER A 437 21.24 5.78 -23.08
CA SER A 437 22.34 6.26 -22.23
C SER A 437 22.55 5.36 -21.02
N LEU A 438 21.46 4.88 -20.41
CA LEU A 438 21.50 3.91 -19.32
C LEU A 438 22.07 2.57 -19.79
N TRP A 439 21.61 2.07 -20.95
CA TRP A 439 22.09 0.82 -21.53
C TRP A 439 23.59 0.89 -21.83
N GLY A 440 24.07 1.99 -22.42
CA GLY A 440 25.49 2.20 -22.67
C GLY A 440 26.33 2.16 -21.39
N LEU A 441 25.84 2.76 -20.29
CA LEU A 441 26.48 2.68 -18.98
C LEU A 441 26.50 1.25 -18.43
N VAL A 442 25.37 0.55 -18.52
CA VAL A 442 25.22 -0.84 -18.07
C VAL A 442 26.21 -1.76 -18.80
N GLU A 443 26.34 -1.64 -20.11
CA GLU A 443 27.29 -2.41 -20.91
C GLU A 443 28.74 -2.05 -20.57
N ALA A 444 29.07 -0.76 -20.54
CA ALA A 444 30.44 -0.29 -20.31
C ALA A 444 30.97 -0.72 -18.94
N GLN A 445 30.15 -0.59 -17.89
CA GLN A 445 30.53 -0.94 -16.52
C GLN A 445 30.16 -2.37 -16.12
N ARG A 446 29.50 -3.12 -17.02
CA ARG A 446 28.97 -4.48 -16.81
C ARG A 446 28.08 -4.58 -15.56
N ILE A 447 27.22 -3.59 -15.37
CA ILE A 447 26.23 -3.59 -14.29
C ILE A 447 25.33 -4.82 -14.45
N ASN A 448 25.12 -5.55 -13.36
CA ASN A 448 24.24 -6.72 -13.36
C ASN A 448 23.15 -6.65 -12.29
N VAL A 449 23.15 -5.60 -11.46
CA VAL A 449 22.09 -5.32 -10.48
C VAL A 449 21.73 -3.84 -10.56
N LEU A 450 20.46 -3.53 -10.82
CA LEU A 450 19.94 -2.16 -10.88
C LEU A 450 18.43 -2.17 -10.60
N GLN A 451 17.90 -1.02 -10.19
CA GLN A 451 16.45 -0.79 -10.11
C GLN A 451 15.98 0.09 -11.27
N MET A 452 14.80 -0.20 -11.79
CA MET A 452 14.04 0.63 -12.73
C MET A 452 12.87 1.30 -12.00
N PRO A 453 12.43 2.49 -12.44
CA PRO A 453 11.29 3.18 -11.83
C PRO A 453 9.95 2.46 -12.09
#